data_AF-A0AAC9IY04-F1
#
_entry.id   AF-A0AAC9IY04-F1
#
_cell.length_a   1.000
_cell.length_b   1.000
_cell.length_c   1.000
_cell.angle_alpha   90.00
_cell.angle_beta   90.00
_cell.angle_gamma   90.00
#
_symmetry.space_group_name_H-M   'P 1'
#
loop_
_entity.id
_entity.type
_entity.pdbx_description
1 polymer ?
#
loop_
_entity_poly.entity_id
_entity_poly.type
_entity_poly.pdbx_seq_one_letter_code
_entity_poly.pdbx_strand_id
1 'polypeptide(L)'
;MFSKTSKHVACLFTLFVVVSLLGCQHLKNTVMETDETLVYNESVTIENLERIKLGNSETGEGGSTYDEVMKMMGGQHPADRSEHEENGTSIIEAKWQRDDLGFKFITVTFVNEKAIGKFQKGLK
;
A
#
# COMPACT_ATOMS: atom_id res chain seq x y z
N MET A 1 -69.94 -10.50 -1.58
CA MET A 1 -69.32 -9.17 -1.53
C MET A 1 -68.18 -9.21 -0.52
N PHE A 2 -66.95 -9.07 -1.02
CA PHE A 2 -65.68 -8.73 -0.36
C PHE A 2 -65.36 -9.19 1.08
N SER A 3 -64.40 -10.13 1.14
CA SER A 3 -63.11 -10.08 1.85
C SER A 3 -63.01 -9.41 3.24
N LYS A 4 -62.48 -10.16 4.22
CA LYS A 4 -61.52 -9.61 5.19
C LYS A 4 -60.67 -10.70 5.85
N THR A 5 -59.66 -11.17 5.13
CA THR A 5 -58.45 -11.78 5.72
C THR A 5 -57.68 -10.69 6.47
N SER A 6 -57.82 -10.60 7.80
CA SER A 6 -57.08 -9.59 8.56
C SER A 6 -56.87 -10.01 10.02
N LYS A 7 -56.11 -11.09 10.25
CA LYS A 7 -55.46 -11.38 11.56
C LYS A 7 -54.12 -12.12 11.46
N HIS A 8 -53.81 -12.79 10.34
CA HIS A 8 -52.58 -13.59 10.21
C HIS A 8 -51.40 -12.88 9.52
N VAL A 9 -51.59 -11.67 8.99
CA VAL A 9 -50.50 -10.89 8.32
C VAL A 9 -49.60 -10.16 9.32
N ALA A 10 -50.09 -9.86 10.53
CA ALA A 10 -49.33 -9.11 11.54
C ALA A 10 -48.24 -9.93 12.24
N CYS A 11 -48.35 -11.26 12.26
CA CYS A 11 -47.39 -12.15 12.94
C CYS A 11 -46.19 -12.51 12.06
N LEU A 12 -46.33 -12.43 10.72
CA LEU A 12 -45.22 -12.74 9.80
C LEU A 12 -44.25 -11.56 9.63
N PHE A 13 -44.74 -10.32 9.76
CA PHE A 13 -43.92 -9.11 9.61
C PHE A 13 -43.03 -8.82 10.83
N THR A 14 -43.43 -9.25 12.02
CA THR A 14 -42.64 -9.07 13.25
C THR A 14 -41.45 -10.04 13.35
N LEU A 15 -41.49 -11.17 12.63
CA LEU A 15 -40.38 -12.12 12.59
C LEU A 15 -39.24 -11.68 11.65
N PHE A 16 -39.52 -10.81 10.66
CA PHE A 16 -38.50 -10.34 9.71
C PHE A 16 -37.60 -9.24 10.30
N VAL A 17 -38.10 -8.44 11.24
CA VAL A 17 -37.34 -7.29 11.80
C VAL A 17 -36.20 -7.75 12.73
N VAL A 18 -36.32 -8.90 13.39
CA VAL A 18 -35.26 -9.40 14.30
C VAL A 18 -34.08 -10.00 13.52
N VAL A 19 -34.32 -10.63 12.36
CA VAL A 19 -33.26 -11.19 11.52
C VAL A 19 -32.48 -10.08 10.79
N SER A 20 -33.14 -8.98 10.44
CA SER A 20 -32.50 -7.80 9.82
C SER A 20 -31.55 -7.06 10.77
N LEU A 21 -31.70 -7.20 12.09
CA LEU A 21 -30.81 -6.56 13.08
C LEU A 21 -29.58 -7.41 13.44
N LEU A 22 -29.63 -8.73 13.24
CA LEU A 22 -28.47 -9.62 13.35
C LEU A 22 -27.62 -9.65 12.07
N GLY A 23 -28.21 -9.26 10.93
CA GLY A 23 -27.54 -9.23 9.61
C GLY A 23 -26.57 -8.06 9.39
N CYS A 24 -26.56 -7.03 10.24
CA CYS A 24 -25.63 -5.90 10.10
C CYS A 24 -24.33 -6.01 10.91
N GLN A 25 -24.14 -7.08 11.69
CA GLN A 25 -22.92 -7.24 12.49
C GLN A 25 -21.85 -8.14 11.84
N HIS A 26 -22.10 -8.68 10.65
CA HIS A 26 -21.18 -9.60 9.98
C HIS A 26 -20.66 -9.11 8.63
N LEU A 27 -20.40 -7.81 8.50
CA LEU A 27 -19.59 -7.24 7.40
C LEU A 27 -18.74 -6.04 7.87
N LYS A 28 -18.18 -6.14 9.08
CA LYS A 28 -17.14 -5.23 9.61
C LYS A 28 -15.79 -5.95 9.82
N ASN A 29 -15.62 -7.08 9.16
CA ASN A 29 -14.31 -7.71 8.90
C ASN A 29 -14.18 -7.62 7.37
N THR A 30 -13.25 -6.92 6.73
CA THR A 30 -11.90 -6.54 7.12
C THR A 30 -11.50 -5.43 6.15
N VAL A 31 -11.72 -4.15 6.52
CA VAL A 31 -10.75 -3.16 6.12
C VAL A 31 -9.75 -3.21 7.26
N MET A 32 -8.74 -4.08 7.11
CA MET A 32 -7.49 -3.80 7.78
C MET A 32 -7.11 -2.43 7.23
N GLU A 33 -7.39 -1.37 7.99
CA GLU A 33 -6.44 -0.27 8.04
C GLU A 33 -5.13 -0.96 8.41
N THR A 34 -4.37 -1.31 7.38
CA THR A 34 -2.94 -1.45 7.54
C THR A 34 -2.55 -0.12 8.14
N ASP A 35 -2.27 -0.15 9.44
CA ASP A 35 -1.67 0.93 10.19
C ASP A 35 -0.28 1.11 9.55
N GLU A 36 -0.26 1.73 8.35
CA GLU A 36 0.93 2.05 7.59
C GLU A 36 1.69 3.01 8.49
N THR A 37 2.59 2.43 9.28
CA THR A 37 3.36 3.19 10.23
C THR A 37 4.31 4.01 9.38
N LEU A 38 3.96 5.28 9.14
CA LEU A 38 4.76 6.18 8.31
C LEU A 38 6.09 6.40 9.04
N VAL A 39 7.14 5.74 8.56
CA VAL A 39 8.45 5.81 9.20
C VAL A 39 9.24 6.98 8.61
N TYR A 40 9.35 8.07 9.37
CA TYR A 40 10.21 9.19 9.05
C TYR A 40 11.67 8.74 8.87
N ASN A 41 12.32 9.23 7.82
CA ASN A 41 13.71 8.97 7.50
C ASN A 41 14.41 10.27 7.09
N GLU A 42 15.42 10.68 7.86
CA GLU A 42 16.14 11.90 7.57
C GLU A 42 17.07 11.81 6.34
N SER A 43 17.45 10.61 5.94
CA SER A 43 18.31 10.40 4.77
C SER A 43 17.57 10.57 3.44
N VAL A 44 16.23 10.70 3.48
CA VAL A 44 15.39 10.97 2.31
C VAL A 44 15.58 12.43 1.88
N THR A 45 16.50 12.64 0.93
CA THR A 45 16.90 13.94 0.40
C THR A 45 17.07 13.89 -1.12
N ILE A 46 16.97 15.04 -1.78
CA ILE A 46 17.24 15.16 -3.23
C ILE A 46 18.69 14.74 -3.54
N GLU A 47 19.66 15.12 -2.72
CA GLU A 47 21.06 14.76 -2.93
C GLU A 47 21.27 13.23 -2.93
N ASN A 48 20.69 12.51 -1.96
CA ASN A 48 20.78 11.06 -1.94
C ASN A 48 20.02 10.41 -3.10
N LEU A 49 18.87 10.97 -3.50
CA LEU A 49 18.15 10.53 -4.70
C LEU A 49 19.01 10.64 -5.96
N GLU A 50 19.71 11.76 -6.15
CA GLU A 50 20.53 12.03 -7.33
C GLU A 50 21.68 11.04 -7.47
N ARG A 51 22.24 10.58 -6.34
CA ARG A 51 23.31 9.57 -6.29
C ARG A 51 22.88 8.17 -6.72
N ILE A 52 21.58 7.87 -6.73
CA ILE A 52 21.05 6.59 -7.22
C ILE A 52 21.25 6.51 -8.72
N LYS A 53 22.05 5.53 -9.16
CA LYS A 53 22.29 5.25 -10.57
C LYS A 53 21.18 4.35 -11.11
N LEU A 54 20.58 4.75 -12.23
CA LEU A 54 19.59 3.93 -12.92
C LEU A 54 20.29 3.03 -13.94
N GLY A 55 19.90 1.76 -13.95
CA GLY A 55 20.38 0.76 -14.89
C GLY A 55 19.51 0.65 -16.13
N ASN A 56 19.76 -0.38 -16.91
CA ASN A 56 18.88 -0.82 -17.99
C ASN A 56 17.49 -1.15 -17.43
N SER A 57 16.43 -0.70 -18.09
CA SER A 57 15.05 -0.84 -17.61
C SER A 57 14.52 -2.28 -17.61
N GLU A 58 15.07 -3.17 -18.43
CA GLU A 58 14.64 -4.56 -18.56
C GLU A 58 15.46 -5.50 -17.68
N THR A 59 16.76 -5.23 -17.52
CA THR A 59 17.69 -6.15 -16.83
C THR A 59 18.19 -5.62 -15.49
N GLY A 60 18.04 -4.32 -15.22
CA GLY A 60 18.63 -3.62 -14.08
C GLY A 60 20.14 -3.38 -14.21
N GLU A 61 20.80 -3.87 -15.26
CA GLU A 61 22.26 -3.79 -15.37
C GLU A 61 22.80 -2.36 -15.35
N GLY A 62 23.87 -2.16 -14.58
CA GLY A 62 24.52 -0.86 -14.40
C GLY A 62 23.84 0.06 -13.38
N GLY A 63 22.68 -0.31 -12.83
CA GLY A 63 21.98 0.42 -11.77
C GLY A 63 22.56 0.17 -10.38
N SER A 64 22.25 1.07 -9.44
CA SER A 64 22.54 0.89 -8.02
C SER A 64 21.75 -0.29 -7.46
N THR A 65 22.38 -1.11 -6.64
CA THR A 65 21.74 -2.23 -5.95
C THR A 65 20.77 -1.75 -4.86
N TYR A 66 19.84 -2.61 -4.48
CA TYR A 66 18.91 -2.36 -3.38
C TYR A 66 19.66 -1.99 -2.09
N ASP A 67 20.70 -2.74 -1.74
CA ASP A 67 21.53 -2.49 -0.56
C ASP A 67 22.28 -1.15 -0.59
N GLU A 68 22.77 -0.73 -1.76
CA GLU A 68 23.39 0.58 -1.92
C GLU A 68 22.37 1.70 -1.70
N VAL A 69 21.16 1.56 -2.25
CA VAL A 69 20.07 2.52 -2.02
C VAL A 69 19.69 2.53 -0.54
N MET A 70 19.58 1.36 0.10
CA MET A 70 19.29 1.24 1.53
C MET A 70 20.32 1.99 2.39
N LYS A 71 21.61 1.88 2.06
CA LYS A 71 22.68 2.66 2.70
C LYS A 71 22.55 4.16 2.46
N MET A 72 22.16 4.59 1.25
CA MET A 72 21.87 6.00 0.96
C MET A 72 20.67 6.52 1.76
N MET A 73 19.73 5.63 2.11
CA MET A 73 18.59 5.91 2.98
C MET A 73 18.91 5.70 4.47
N GLY A 74 20.19 5.76 4.86
CA GLY A 74 20.61 5.68 6.25
C GLY A 74 20.55 4.29 6.87
N GLY A 75 20.42 3.24 6.06
CA GLY A 75 20.25 1.87 6.54
C GLY A 75 18.85 1.60 7.13
N GLN A 76 17.90 2.49 6.88
CA GLN A 76 16.53 2.35 7.33
C GLN A 76 15.67 1.68 6.24
N HIS A 77 14.90 0.66 6.64
CA HIS A 77 13.96 0.00 5.74
C HIS A 77 12.92 0.98 5.19
N PRO A 78 12.44 0.76 3.95
CA PRO A 78 11.38 1.58 3.38
C PRO A 78 10.10 1.49 4.23
N ALA A 79 9.35 2.58 4.27
CA ALA A 79 8.05 2.63 4.93
C ALA A 79 7.01 1.76 4.19
N ASP A 80 7.19 1.58 2.88
CA ASP A 80 6.38 0.67 2.06
C ASP A 80 7.29 -0.06 1.06
N ARG A 81 7.10 -1.37 0.93
CA ARG A 81 7.84 -2.25 0.03
C ARG A 81 6.88 -3.27 -0.58
N SER A 82 6.79 -3.26 -1.90
CA SER A 82 6.15 -4.32 -2.68
C SER A 82 7.21 -5.10 -3.45
N GLU A 83 7.01 -6.41 -3.59
CA GLU A 83 7.86 -7.27 -4.41
C GLU A 83 6.99 -8.29 -5.12
N HIS A 84 7.26 -8.50 -6.40
CA HIS A 84 6.63 -9.53 -7.21
C HIS A 84 7.60 -10.07 -8.26
N GLU A 85 7.34 -11.28 -8.73
CA GLU A 85 8.11 -11.91 -9.79
C GLU A 85 7.24 -12.02 -11.05
N GLU A 86 7.77 -11.59 -12.18
CA GLU A 86 7.13 -11.71 -13.48
C GLU A 86 8.14 -12.29 -14.49
N ASN A 87 7.81 -13.43 -15.11
CA ASN A 87 8.64 -14.08 -16.12
C ASN A 87 10.11 -14.30 -15.68
N GLY A 88 10.35 -14.64 -14.41
CA GLY A 88 11.69 -14.82 -13.84
C GLY A 88 12.44 -13.53 -13.52
N THR A 89 11.77 -12.38 -13.62
CA THR A 89 12.30 -11.07 -13.23
C THR A 89 11.71 -10.67 -11.89
N SER A 90 12.54 -10.39 -10.90
CA SER A 90 12.09 -9.81 -9.62
C SER A 90 11.94 -8.30 -9.78
N ILE A 91 10.76 -7.78 -9.41
CA ILE A 91 10.45 -6.34 -9.39
C ILE A 91 10.16 -5.94 -7.95
N ILE A 92 10.89 -4.95 -7.45
CA ILE A 92 10.71 -4.38 -6.12
C ILE A 92 10.36 -2.90 -6.26
N GLU A 93 9.33 -2.43 -5.58
CA GLU A 93 9.10 -1.00 -5.37
C GLU A 93 9.27 -0.68 -3.89
N ALA A 94 10.08 0.31 -3.58
CA ALA A 94 10.36 0.70 -2.20
C ALA A 94 10.20 2.21 -2.02
N LYS A 95 9.47 2.61 -1.00
CA LYS A 95 9.15 4.00 -0.67
C LYS A 95 9.71 4.37 0.71
N TRP A 96 10.51 5.41 0.76
CA TRP A 96 11.01 6.03 2.00
C TRP A 96 10.38 7.40 2.19
N GLN A 97 10.04 7.75 3.43
CA GLN A 97 9.31 8.97 3.75
C GLN A 97 10.19 9.95 4.55
N ARG A 98 10.02 11.24 4.31
CA ARG A 98 10.73 12.36 4.96
C ARG A 98 9.82 13.14 5.90
N ASP A 99 8.54 12.80 5.98
CA ASP A 99 7.58 13.39 6.90
C ASP A 99 6.60 12.36 7.46
N ASP A 100 6.03 12.66 8.62
CA ASP A 100 5.08 11.79 9.33
C ASP A 100 3.68 11.79 8.70
N LEU A 101 3.50 12.53 7.60
CA LEU A 101 2.23 12.69 6.88
C LEU A 101 2.27 12.01 5.50
N GLY A 102 3.42 11.47 5.08
CA GLY A 102 3.58 10.79 3.79
C GLY A 102 3.50 11.69 2.56
N PHE A 103 3.63 13.02 2.72
CA PHE A 103 3.62 13.97 1.59
C PHE A 103 5.00 14.19 0.99
N LYS A 104 6.06 13.82 1.71
CA LYS A 104 7.45 13.96 1.29
C LYS A 104 8.10 12.60 1.24
N PHE A 105 8.44 12.11 0.05
CA PHE A 105 8.97 10.76 -0.09
C PHE A 105 9.80 10.58 -1.36
N ILE A 106 10.57 9.49 -1.36
CA ILE A 106 11.24 8.90 -2.52
C ILE A 106 10.69 7.50 -2.73
N THR A 107 10.40 7.16 -3.98
CA THR A 107 10.14 5.79 -4.42
C THR A 107 11.24 5.36 -5.38
N VAL A 108 11.74 4.14 -5.24
CA VAL A 108 12.70 3.52 -6.16
C VAL A 108 12.15 2.18 -6.61
N THR A 109 12.18 1.96 -7.92
CA THR A 109 11.79 0.69 -8.55
C THR A 109 13.06 -0.05 -8.94
N PHE A 110 13.10 -1.34 -8.62
CA PHE A 110 14.22 -2.22 -8.87
C PHE A 110 13.78 -3.38 -9.76
N VAL A 111 14.66 -3.78 -10.67
CA VAL A 111 14.57 -5.03 -11.42
C VAL A 111 15.81 -5.85 -11.07
N ASN A 112 15.61 -7.10 -10.68
CA ASN A 112 16.67 -8.01 -10.24
C ASN A 112 17.61 -7.32 -9.23
N GLU A 113 17.00 -6.71 -8.21
CA GLU A 113 17.65 -5.95 -7.13
C GLU A 113 18.44 -4.71 -7.56
N LYS A 114 18.29 -4.22 -8.79
CA LYS A 114 18.99 -3.02 -9.28
C LYS A 114 18.01 -1.94 -9.72
N ALA A 115 18.30 -0.70 -9.35
CA ALA A 115 17.43 0.44 -9.57
C ALA A 115 17.25 0.73 -11.07
N ILE A 116 16.00 0.78 -11.51
CA ILE A 116 15.60 1.13 -12.89
C ILE A 116 14.77 2.42 -12.95
N GLY A 117 14.16 2.82 -11.84
CA GLY A 117 13.32 4.00 -11.76
C GLY A 117 13.44 4.65 -10.39
N LYS A 118 13.27 5.97 -10.36
CA LYS A 118 13.18 6.73 -9.12
C LYS A 118 12.20 7.89 -9.27
N PHE A 119 11.43 8.15 -8.23
CA PHE A 119 10.42 9.20 -8.17
C PHE A 119 10.50 9.89 -6.81
N GLN A 120 10.18 11.19 -6.76
CA GLN A 120 10.05 11.92 -5.50
C GLN A 120 8.83 12.82 -5.52
N LYS A 121 8.30 13.09 -4.33
CA LYS A 121 7.26 14.08 -4.13
C LYS A 121 7.58 14.92 -2.90
N GLY A 122 7.31 16.22 -2.97
CA GLY A 122 7.32 17.13 -1.83
C GLY A 122 8.70 17.46 -1.24
N LEU A 123 9.77 16.89 -1.79
CA LEU A 123 11.14 17.28 -1.45
C LEU A 123 11.49 18.61 -2.13
N LYS A 124 12.28 19.43 -1.44
CA LYS A 124 12.76 20.73 -1.90
C LYS A 124 14.27 20.78 -1.80
#